data_AF-A0A6C1S2N0-F1
#
_entry.id   AF-A0A6C1S2N0-F1
#
_cell.length_a   1.000
_cell.length_b   1.000
_cell.length_c   1.000
_cell.angle_alpha   90.00
_cell.angle_beta   90.00
_cell.angle_gamma   90.00
#
_symmetry.space_group_name_H-M   'P 1'
#
loop_
_entity.id
_entity.type
_entity.pdbx_description
1 polymer ?
#
loop_
_entity_poly.entity_id
_entity_poly.type
_entity_poly.pdbx_seq_one_letter_code
_entity_poly.pdbx_strand_id
1 'polypeptide(L)'
;MTPFKKRLAIVLGAHFVLLLAMLGYYSYWTALPPDRTCMSCHEIEPSYNMWASSAHRDINCIECHGTALSGGIHTLREKMRMVFRHYTRDFYDDIALTERQVIDMNQTCRECHQAEYAAWLSGGHSATYSRIFLDEEQNSREQLNHDCLRCHGMFYEGDIYSLVEPVSIEGPWSLREPLKADQPVIPCLACHSIHEDGIPKAGMRYDGDQDVHYTRMPGYSKTGFYDRNERRFFNARYLPKPVMWDGDRQLEVSDDPRMRMCIQCHAPDVWHQAGTMDDRTPTGVHEGLSCLACHSTHSNSAVNACVSCHPGTSNCGLDVRTMNTTYAFKDSPNNIHFVSCADCHDGVRPETLLHNTAIPQIKN
;
A
#
# COMPACT_ATOMS: atom_id res chain seq x y z
N MET A 1 42.04 -37.67 -35.31
CA MET A 1 42.16 -36.57 -34.34
C MET A 1 43.57 -36.55 -33.77
N THR A 2 44.23 -35.39 -33.78
CA THR A 2 45.53 -35.22 -33.10
C THR A 2 45.38 -35.47 -31.59
N PRO A 3 46.43 -35.90 -30.87
CA PRO A 3 46.38 -36.12 -29.42
C PRO A 3 45.93 -34.85 -28.65
N PHE A 4 46.26 -33.67 -29.18
CA PHE A 4 45.74 -32.39 -28.69
C PHE A 4 44.22 -32.28 -28.81
N LYS A 5 43.63 -32.60 -29.97
CA LYS A 5 42.17 -32.57 -30.18
C LYS A 5 41.43 -33.58 -29.28
N LYS A 6 42.02 -34.75 -28.99
CA LYS A 6 41.45 -35.73 -28.06
C LYS A 6 41.45 -35.20 -26.61
N ARG A 7 42.57 -34.65 -26.13
CA ARG A 7 42.65 -34.06 -24.79
C ARG A 7 41.71 -32.87 -24.63
N LEU A 8 41.63 -32.00 -25.63
CA LEU A 8 40.70 -30.87 -25.64
C LEU A 8 39.24 -31.33 -25.58
N ALA A 9 38.85 -32.34 -26.37
CA ALA A 9 37.50 -32.89 -26.34
C ALA A 9 37.14 -33.51 -24.97
N ILE A 10 38.07 -34.21 -24.32
CA ILE A 10 37.87 -34.77 -22.98
C ILE A 10 37.68 -33.64 -21.95
N VAL A 11 38.53 -32.61 -21.99
CA VAL A 11 38.43 -31.46 -21.07
C VAL A 11 37.11 -30.72 -21.26
N LEU A 12 36.74 -30.40 -22.50
CA LEU A 12 35.46 -29.74 -22.80
C LEU A 12 34.26 -30.61 -22.39
N GLY A 13 34.32 -31.92 -22.64
CA GLY A 13 33.28 -32.86 -22.20
C GLY A 13 33.15 -32.90 -20.68
N ALA A 14 34.26 -32.91 -19.94
CA ALA A 14 34.24 -32.89 -18.48
C ALA A 14 33.65 -31.58 -17.92
N HIS A 15 34.01 -30.43 -18.49
CA HIS A 15 33.45 -29.13 -18.09
C HIS A 15 31.95 -29.05 -18.39
N PHE A 16 31.52 -29.59 -19.52
CA PHE A 16 30.11 -29.66 -19.88
C PHE A 16 29.31 -30.52 -18.90
N VAL A 17 29.82 -31.71 -18.55
CA VAL A 17 29.19 -32.58 -17.53
C VAL A 17 29.14 -31.89 -16.16
N LEU A 18 30.22 -31.22 -15.75
CA LEU A 18 30.25 -30.47 -14.49
C LEU A 18 29.23 -29.33 -14.48
N LEU A 19 29.12 -28.57 -15.58
CA LEU A 19 28.13 -27.51 -15.71
C LEU A 19 26.71 -28.05 -15.60
N LEU A 20 26.41 -29.17 -16.26
CA LEU A 20 25.10 -29.82 -16.15
C LEU A 20 24.80 -30.30 -14.73
N ALA A 21 25.80 -30.85 -14.03
CA ALA A 21 25.65 -31.26 -12.64
C ALA A 21 25.39 -30.06 -11.72
N MET A 22 26.10 -28.94 -11.91
CA MET A 22 25.89 -27.71 -11.15
C MET A 22 24.50 -27.10 -11.41
N LEU A 23 24.07 -27.05 -12.67
CA LEU A 23 22.73 -26.57 -13.02
C LEU A 23 21.63 -27.50 -12.46
N GLY A 24 21.82 -28.81 -12.55
CA GLY A 24 20.90 -29.79 -11.95
C GLY A 24 20.80 -29.64 -10.43
N TYR A 25 21.93 -29.49 -9.75
CA TYR A 25 21.97 -29.23 -8.32
C TYR A 25 21.31 -27.90 -7.95
N TYR A 26 21.59 -26.83 -8.70
CA TYR A 26 20.99 -25.52 -8.48
C TYR A 26 19.47 -25.59 -8.61
N SER A 27 18.95 -26.18 -9.68
CA SER A 27 17.50 -26.36 -9.88
C SER A 27 16.86 -27.18 -8.76
N TYR A 28 17.52 -28.26 -8.33
CA TYR A 28 17.08 -29.05 -7.18
C TYR A 28 17.05 -28.21 -5.89
N TRP A 29 18.13 -27.47 -5.62
CA TRP A 29 18.26 -26.63 -4.44
C TRP A 29 17.18 -25.54 -4.42
N THR A 30 16.93 -24.85 -5.53
CA THR A 30 15.88 -23.81 -5.60
C THR A 30 14.46 -24.36 -5.42
N ALA A 31 14.24 -25.65 -5.66
CA ALA A 31 12.95 -26.30 -5.46
C ALA A 31 12.71 -26.80 -4.02
N LEU A 32 13.74 -26.75 -3.16
CA LEU A 32 13.61 -27.13 -1.75
C LEU A 32 12.93 -26.03 -0.93
N PRO A 33 12.27 -26.40 0.18
CA PRO A 33 11.62 -25.43 1.06
C PRO A 33 12.63 -24.47 1.72
N PRO A 34 12.18 -23.29 2.21
CA PRO A 34 13.08 -22.23 2.68
C PRO A 34 13.96 -22.61 3.87
N ASP A 35 13.52 -23.56 4.71
CA ASP A 35 14.27 -24.12 5.85
C ASP A 35 15.52 -24.89 5.41
N ARG A 36 15.56 -25.37 4.15
CA ARG A 36 16.69 -26.12 3.58
C ARG A 36 17.51 -25.29 2.58
N THR A 37 17.12 -24.04 2.34
CA THR A 37 17.74 -23.16 1.34
C THR A 37 18.16 -21.84 1.98
N CYS A 38 17.30 -20.83 1.97
CA CYS A 38 17.60 -19.48 2.45
C CYS A 38 17.94 -19.45 3.94
N MET A 39 17.29 -20.28 4.77
CA MET A 39 17.54 -20.40 6.21
C MET A 39 18.88 -21.08 6.54
N SER A 40 19.64 -21.57 5.55
CA SER A 40 21.00 -22.05 5.78
C SER A 40 21.97 -20.94 6.21
N CYS A 41 21.61 -19.67 5.99
CA CYS A 41 22.32 -18.50 6.49
C CYS A 41 21.62 -17.96 7.75
N HIS A 42 22.36 -17.78 8.85
CA HIS A 42 21.79 -17.28 10.11
C HIS A 42 21.30 -15.83 9.99
N GLU A 43 21.85 -15.04 9.07
CA GLU A 43 21.40 -13.67 8.82
C GLU A 43 19.98 -13.59 8.27
N ILE A 44 19.48 -14.68 7.70
CA ILE A 44 18.12 -14.79 7.14
C ILE A 44 17.14 -15.35 8.16
N GLU A 45 17.60 -15.90 9.28
CA GLU A 45 16.76 -16.52 10.31
C GLU A 45 15.62 -15.59 10.79
N PRO A 46 15.84 -14.29 11.09
CA PRO A 46 14.75 -13.41 11.51
C PRO A 46 13.66 -13.28 10.44
N SER A 47 14.06 -13.09 9.17
CA SER A 47 13.14 -12.99 8.03
C SER A 47 12.38 -14.30 7.80
N TYR A 48 13.06 -15.45 7.93
CA TYR A 48 12.43 -16.76 7.84
C TYR A 48 11.39 -16.96 8.95
N ASN A 49 11.72 -16.63 10.21
CA ASN A 49 10.80 -16.80 11.33
C ASN A 49 9.53 -15.95 11.17
N MET A 50 9.68 -14.71 10.68
CA MET A 50 8.55 -13.86 10.32
C MET A 50 7.74 -14.44 9.16
N TRP A 51 8.39 -14.91 8.10
CA TRP A 51 7.72 -15.58 6.98
C TRP A 51 6.94 -16.83 7.44
N ALA A 52 7.53 -17.65 8.31
CA ALA A 52 6.96 -18.90 8.78
C ALA A 52 5.68 -18.70 9.62
N SER A 53 5.48 -17.53 10.23
CA SER A 53 4.24 -17.14 10.91
C SER A 53 3.28 -16.34 10.02
N SER A 54 3.69 -15.96 8.82
CA SER A 54 2.93 -15.07 7.93
C SER A 54 1.78 -15.76 7.18
N ALA A 55 0.95 -14.97 6.52
CA ALA A 55 -0.07 -15.48 5.59
C ALA A 55 0.52 -16.10 4.31
N HIS A 56 1.80 -15.87 4.02
CA HIS A 56 2.51 -16.36 2.83
C HIS A 56 3.45 -17.55 3.13
N ARG A 57 3.35 -18.15 4.33
CA ARG A 57 4.21 -19.27 4.78
C ARG A 57 4.17 -20.54 3.92
N ASP A 58 3.19 -20.65 3.03
CA ASP A 58 3.06 -21.79 2.10
C ASP A 58 3.66 -21.48 0.71
N ILE A 59 4.34 -20.34 0.55
CA ILE A 59 4.98 -19.90 -0.69
C ILE A 59 6.48 -19.76 -0.44
N ASN A 60 7.32 -20.37 -1.29
CA ASN A 60 8.77 -20.31 -1.14
C ASN A 60 9.30 -18.87 -1.30
N CYS A 61 10.36 -18.52 -0.57
CA CYS A 61 10.96 -17.17 -0.62
C CYS A 61 11.32 -16.72 -2.05
N ILE A 62 11.73 -17.66 -2.91
CA ILE A 62 12.13 -17.37 -4.29
C ILE A 62 10.98 -16.93 -5.20
N GLU A 63 9.72 -17.25 -4.84
CA GLU A 63 8.55 -16.81 -5.61
C GLU A 63 8.38 -15.29 -5.48
N CYS A 64 8.86 -14.69 -4.38
CA CYS A 64 8.85 -13.24 -4.17
C CYS A 64 10.22 -12.60 -4.45
N HIS A 65 11.29 -13.15 -3.88
CA HIS A 65 12.63 -12.55 -3.96
C HIS A 65 13.43 -12.96 -5.20
N GLY A 66 12.91 -13.89 -5.99
CA GLY A 66 13.61 -14.47 -7.13
C GLY A 66 14.77 -15.38 -6.74
N THR A 67 15.53 -15.79 -7.75
CA THR A 67 16.73 -16.61 -7.60
C THR A 67 17.97 -15.83 -8.03
N ALA A 68 19.16 -16.42 -7.92
CA ALA A 68 20.38 -15.77 -8.42
C ALA A 68 20.31 -15.49 -9.94
N LEU A 69 19.48 -16.24 -10.67
CA LEU A 69 19.37 -16.17 -12.13
C LEU A 69 18.09 -15.48 -12.63
N SER A 70 17.15 -15.11 -11.76
CA SER A 70 15.84 -14.60 -12.19
C SER A 70 15.86 -13.18 -12.76
N GLY A 71 16.78 -12.32 -12.31
CA GLY A 71 16.91 -10.93 -12.76
C GLY A 71 18.22 -10.62 -13.48
N GLY A 72 18.83 -11.63 -14.11
CA GLY A 72 20.07 -11.51 -14.88
C GLY A 72 21.30 -11.18 -14.03
N ILE A 73 22.20 -10.35 -14.57
CA ILE A 73 23.49 -10.06 -13.91
C ILE A 73 23.35 -9.29 -12.60
N HIS A 74 22.25 -8.54 -12.44
CA HIS A 74 21.98 -7.77 -11.23
C HIS A 74 21.71 -8.67 -10.03
N THR A 75 20.76 -9.62 -10.16
CA THR A 75 20.43 -10.57 -9.08
C THR A 75 21.61 -11.47 -8.76
N LEU A 76 22.36 -11.90 -9.77
CA LEU A 76 23.57 -12.68 -9.55
C LEU A 76 24.60 -11.90 -8.72
N ARG A 77 24.86 -10.64 -9.08
CA ARG A 77 25.79 -9.77 -8.34
C ARG A 77 25.32 -9.50 -6.92
N GLU A 78 24.02 -9.35 -6.72
CA GLU A 78 23.39 -9.15 -5.41
C GLU A 78 23.61 -10.38 -4.50
N LYS A 79 23.25 -11.58 -4.96
CA LYS A 79 23.46 -12.83 -4.20
C LYS A 79 24.94 -13.10 -3.94
N MET A 80 25.82 -12.88 -4.91
CA MET A 80 27.27 -13.01 -4.70
C MET A 80 27.78 -12.01 -3.66
N ARG A 81 27.23 -10.80 -3.61
CA ARG A 81 27.57 -9.81 -2.58
C ARG A 81 27.05 -10.23 -1.20
N MET A 82 25.89 -10.88 -1.10
CA MET A 82 25.42 -11.46 0.18
C MET A 82 26.43 -12.49 0.70
N VAL A 83 26.84 -13.44 -0.16
CA VAL A 83 27.84 -14.47 0.21
C VAL A 83 29.16 -13.83 0.60
N PHE A 84 29.66 -12.87 -0.19
CA PHE A 84 30.90 -12.18 0.16
C PHE A 84 30.80 -11.42 1.49
N ARG A 85 29.66 -10.76 1.76
CA ARG A 85 29.43 -10.06 3.03
C ARG A 85 29.41 -11.01 4.22
N HIS A 86 28.79 -12.19 4.07
CA HIS A 86 28.81 -13.24 5.10
C HIS A 86 30.23 -13.61 5.55
N TYR A 87 31.19 -13.67 4.63
CA TYR A 87 32.58 -14.02 4.95
C TYR A 87 33.46 -12.85 5.38
N THR A 88 33.03 -11.60 5.19
CA THR A 88 33.90 -10.41 5.33
C THR A 88 33.46 -9.40 6.37
N ARG A 89 32.29 -9.53 7.01
CA ARG A 89 31.78 -8.56 7.99
C ARG A 89 31.12 -9.23 9.19
N ASP A 90 31.20 -8.56 10.35
CA ASP A 90 30.65 -9.02 11.65
C ASP A 90 29.32 -8.37 12.07
N PHE A 91 28.76 -7.40 11.32
CA PHE A 91 27.55 -6.66 11.76
C PHE A 91 26.46 -6.57 10.68
N TYR A 92 25.22 -6.88 11.09
CA TYR A 92 24.06 -7.11 10.23
C TYR A 92 22.77 -6.46 10.78
N ASP A 93 22.63 -5.14 10.65
CA ASP A 93 21.39 -4.45 11.04
C ASP A 93 20.61 -3.87 9.84
N ASP A 94 21.04 -4.11 8.60
CA ASP A 94 20.55 -3.40 7.40
C ASP A 94 20.18 -4.34 6.22
N ILE A 95 19.67 -5.54 6.49
CA ILE A 95 19.14 -6.42 5.42
C ILE A 95 17.75 -5.94 5.02
N ALA A 96 17.71 -4.99 4.09
CA ALA A 96 16.49 -4.44 3.52
C ALA A 96 16.45 -4.62 1.99
N LEU A 97 15.24 -4.54 1.43
CA LEU A 97 15.06 -4.45 -0.02
C LEU A 97 15.47 -3.07 -0.50
N THR A 98 16.14 -3.00 -1.66
CA THR A 98 16.35 -1.73 -2.35
C THR A 98 15.06 -1.22 -3.00
N GLU A 99 15.01 0.07 -3.34
CA GLU A 99 13.87 0.64 -4.07
C GLU A 99 13.51 -0.20 -5.30
N ARG A 100 14.52 -0.54 -6.09
CA ARG A 100 14.34 -1.35 -7.31
C ARG A 100 13.67 -2.68 -7.01
N GLN A 101 14.09 -3.38 -5.96
CA GLN A 101 13.49 -4.66 -5.57
C GLN A 101 12.04 -4.49 -5.13
N VAL A 102 11.70 -3.38 -4.45
CA VAL A 102 10.32 -3.06 -4.07
C VAL A 102 9.45 -2.79 -5.29
N ILE A 103 9.96 -2.05 -6.28
CA ILE A 103 9.23 -1.80 -7.53
C ILE A 103 9.03 -3.10 -8.32
N ASP A 104 10.06 -3.93 -8.43
CA ASP A 104 9.98 -5.23 -9.11
C ASP A 104 8.96 -6.15 -8.41
N MET A 105 8.95 -6.16 -7.07
CA MET A 105 8.00 -6.95 -6.27
C MET A 105 6.54 -6.59 -6.55
N ASN A 106 6.25 -5.34 -6.93
CA ASN A 106 4.89 -4.93 -7.27
C ASN A 106 4.32 -5.74 -8.46
N GLN A 107 5.18 -6.14 -9.40
CA GLN A 107 4.81 -7.03 -10.51
C GLN A 107 4.68 -8.48 -10.05
N THR A 108 5.53 -8.93 -9.14
CA THR A 108 5.42 -10.27 -8.55
C THR A 108 4.12 -10.45 -7.76
N CYS A 109 3.70 -9.43 -6.99
CA CYS A 109 2.40 -9.41 -6.32
C CYS A 109 1.26 -9.67 -7.30
N ARG A 110 1.29 -9.05 -8.49
CA ARG A 110 0.25 -9.20 -9.53
C ARG A 110 0.08 -10.63 -10.01
N GLU A 111 1.12 -11.47 -9.96
CA GLU A 111 1.04 -12.85 -10.45
C GLU A 111 -0.04 -13.66 -9.71
N CYS A 112 -0.26 -13.35 -8.43
CA CYS A 112 -1.33 -13.93 -7.61
C CYS A 112 -2.47 -12.94 -7.28
N HIS A 113 -2.16 -11.66 -7.04
CA HIS A 113 -3.10 -10.61 -6.63
C HIS A 113 -3.57 -9.74 -7.80
N GLN A 114 -4.10 -10.38 -8.83
CA GLN A 114 -4.48 -9.70 -10.08
C GLN A 114 -5.59 -8.66 -9.88
N ALA A 115 -6.60 -8.99 -9.06
CA ALA A 115 -7.74 -8.10 -8.80
C ALA A 115 -7.32 -6.88 -7.97
N GLU A 116 -6.53 -7.10 -6.92
CA GLU A 116 -6.00 -6.03 -6.07
C GLU A 116 -5.05 -5.12 -6.85
N TYR A 117 -4.20 -5.69 -7.72
CA TYR A 117 -3.33 -4.92 -8.60
C TYR A 117 -4.13 -4.08 -9.60
N ALA A 118 -5.18 -4.63 -10.21
CA ALA A 118 -6.04 -3.88 -11.13
C ALA A 118 -6.80 -2.75 -10.41
N ALA A 119 -7.26 -2.99 -9.18
CA ALA A 119 -7.88 -1.96 -8.34
C ALA A 119 -6.87 -0.85 -8.00
N TRP A 120 -5.67 -1.20 -7.56
CA TRP A 120 -4.59 -0.24 -7.32
C TRP A 120 -4.25 0.59 -8.56
N LEU A 121 -4.08 -0.07 -9.71
CA LEU A 121 -3.73 0.56 -11.00
C LEU A 121 -4.81 1.52 -11.52
N SER A 122 -6.08 1.28 -11.19
CA SER A 122 -7.19 2.15 -11.57
C SER A 122 -7.44 3.30 -10.59
N GLY A 123 -6.74 3.32 -9.45
CA GLY A 123 -6.87 4.32 -8.40
C GLY A 123 -5.77 5.39 -8.41
N GLY A 124 -5.91 6.38 -7.52
CA GLY A 124 -4.91 7.43 -7.34
C GLY A 124 -3.59 6.93 -6.72
N HIS A 125 -3.58 5.76 -6.08
CA HIS A 125 -2.39 5.21 -5.45
C HIS A 125 -1.38 4.61 -6.43
N SER A 126 -1.74 4.39 -7.70
CA SER A 126 -0.76 4.05 -8.74
C SER A 126 -0.10 5.27 -9.37
N ALA A 127 -0.21 6.45 -8.73
CA ALA A 127 0.48 7.65 -9.18
C ALA A 127 1.98 7.40 -9.33
N THR A 128 2.56 8.02 -10.35
CA THR A 128 3.95 7.87 -10.72
C THR A 128 4.79 9.05 -10.22
N TYR A 129 6.12 8.92 -10.26
CA TYR A 129 7.01 10.03 -9.92
C TYR A 129 6.74 11.25 -10.79
N SER A 130 6.54 11.10 -12.09
CA SER A 130 6.25 12.22 -12.97
C SER A 130 4.92 12.90 -12.62
N ARG A 131 3.88 12.12 -12.30
CA ARG A 131 2.56 12.66 -11.95
C ARG A 131 2.58 13.52 -10.70
N ILE A 132 3.37 13.15 -9.70
CA ILE A 132 3.43 13.83 -8.40
C ILE A 132 4.48 14.93 -8.41
N PHE A 133 5.70 14.65 -8.85
CA PHE A 133 6.83 15.55 -8.66
C PHE A 133 7.03 16.56 -9.80
N LEU A 134 6.30 16.42 -10.90
CA LEU A 134 6.31 17.37 -12.02
C LEU A 134 4.95 18.08 -12.19
N ASP A 135 4.07 18.04 -11.18
CA ASP A 135 2.80 18.76 -11.22
C ASP A 135 3.04 20.28 -11.06
N GLU A 136 2.82 21.04 -12.12
CA GLU A 136 3.12 22.49 -12.14
C GLU A 136 2.23 23.29 -11.19
N GLU A 137 0.98 22.88 -11.00
CA GLU A 137 0.04 23.58 -10.12
C GLU A 137 0.45 23.39 -8.65
N GLN A 138 0.76 22.15 -8.26
CA GLN A 138 1.25 21.85 -6.92
C GLN A 138 2.60 22.50 -6.66
N ASN A 139 3.58 22.29 -7.54
CA ASN A 139 4.96 22.74 -7.30
C ASN A 139 5.10 24.26 -7.30
N SER A 140 4.23 24.99 -8.02
CA SER A 140 4.23 26.46 -7.98
C SER A 140 3.63 27.04 -6.69
N ARG A 141 2.86 26.24 -5.93
CA ARG A 141 2.24 26.63 -4.66
C ARG A 141 3.04 26.18 -3.45
N GLU A 142 3.62 24.99 -3.52
CA GLU A 142 4.39 24.36 -2.44
C GLU A 142 5.74 23.92 -2.97
N GLN A 143 6.82 24.39 -2.34
CA GLN A 143 8.16 23.96 -2.71
C GLN A 143 8.35 22.50 -2.33
N LEU A 144 8.73 21.68 -3.31
CA LEU A 144 9.13 20.29 -3.07
C LEU A 144 10.18 20.20 -1.95
N ASN A 145 9.96 19.29 -1.01
CA ASN A 145 10.83 19.11 0.14
C ASN A 145 10.93 17.63 0.54
N HIS A 146 11.73 17.32 1.57
CA HIS A 146 11.95 15.94 1.99
C HIS A 146 10.69 15.25 2.53
N ASP A 147 9.73 16.01 3.09
CA ASP A 147 8.52 15.43 3.67
C ASP A 147 7.57 14.91 2.58
N CYS A 148 7.69 15.38 1.32
CA CYS A 148 6.98 14.79 0.19
C CYS A 148 7.28 13.28 0.08
N LEU A 149 8.52 12.86 0.37
CA LEU A 149 8.96 11.47 0.30
C LEU A 149 8.45 10.60 1.46
N ARG A 150 7.84 11.19 2.50
CA ARG A 150 7.20 10.43 3.58
C ARG A 150 6.05 9.58 3.06
N CYS A 151 5.36 10.06 2.04
CA CYS A 151 4.19 9.42 1.45
C CYS A 151 4.37 9.12 -0.04
N HIS A 152 5.01 10.02 -0.79
CA HIS A 152 5.22 9.88 -2.22
C HIS A 152 6.68 9.50 -2.51
N GLY A 153 6.97 8.21 -2.63
CA GLY A 153 8.34 7.72 -2.78
C GLY A 153 8.94 7.21 -1.47
N MET A 154 8.14 6.53 -0.66
CA MET A 154 8.53 6.01 0.66
C MET A 154 9.76 5.08 0.61
N PHE A 155 9.98 4.41 -0.52
CA PHE A 155 11.12 3.53 -0.75
C PHE A 155 12.24 4.19 -1.57
N TYR A 156 12.10 5.47 -1.93
CA TYR A 156 13.14 6.19 -2.64
C TYR A 156 14.39 6.32 -1.75
N GLU A 157 15.51 5.78 -2.24
CA GLU A 157 16.77 5.70 -1.48
C GLU A 157 17.48 7.06 -1.39
N GLY A 158 17.18 7.98 -2.31
CA GLY A 158 17.75 9.33 -2.35
C GLY A 158 16.92 10.35 -1.57
N ASP A 159 17.15 11.63 -1.89
CA ASP A 159 16.43 12.77 -1.34
C ASP A 159 15.77 13.64 -2.43
N ILE A 160 15.03 14.67 -2.03
CA ILE A 160 14.30 15.50 -2.99
C ILE A 160 15.24 16.17 -4.01
N TYR A 161 16.46 16.51 -3.60
CA TYR A 161 17.46 17.14 -4.46
C TYR A 161 18.10 16.14 -5.43
N SER A 162 18.17 14.85 -5.10
CA SER A 162 18.59 13.80 -6.01
C SER A 162 17.46 13.31 -6.93
N LEU A 163 16.20 13.65 -6.62
CA LEU A 163 15.03 13.23 -7.39
C LEU A 163 14.66 14.23 -8.49
N VAL A 164 14.51 15.51 -8.14
CA VAL A 164 13.97 16.56 -9.01
C VAL A 164 14.92 17.75 -9.10
N GLU A 165 14.95 18.40 -10.27
CA GLU A 165 15.58 19.70 -10.44
C GLU A 165 14.75 20.65 -11.32
N PRO A 166 14.69 21.95 -10.98
CA PRO A 166 15.16 22.56 -9.73
C PRO A 166 14.20 22.25 -8.55
N VAL A 167 14.71 22.29 -7.32
CA VAL A 167 13.85 22.29 -6.12
C VAL A 167 13.46 23.74 -5.81
N SER A 168 12.42 24.23 -6.49
CA SER A 168 11.95 25.62 -6.47
C SER A 168 10.44 25.66 -6.70
N ILE A 169 9.80 26.78 -6.36
CA ILE A 169 8.44 27.11 -6.82
C ILE A 169 8.42 27.67 -8.25
N GLU A 170 9.60 27.96 -8.80
CA GLU A 170 9.80 28.39 -10.18
C GLU A 170 10.33 27.20 -11.00
N GLY A 171 9.49 26.71 -11.92
CA GLY A 171 9.84 25.64 -12.86
C GLY A 171 10.69 26.11 -14.04
N PRO A 172 10.84 25.28 -15.09
CA PRO A 172 10.25 23.94 -15.23
C PRO A 172 10.98 22.87 -14.40
N TRP A 173 10.23 21.94 -13.83
CA TRP A 173 10.76 20.79 -13.08
C TRP A 173 11.08 19.62 -13.99
N SER A 174 12.13 18.87 -13.66
CA SER A 174 12.52 17.65 -14.35
C SER A 174 13.02 16.62 -13.34
N LEU A 175 12.80 15.33 -13.64
CA LEU A 175 13.40 14.25 -12.88
C LEU A 175 14.87 14.12 -13.30
N ARG A 176 15.77 14.01 -12.32
CA ARG A 176 17.20 13.77 -12.59
C ARG A 176 17.44 12.42 -13.25
N GLU A 177 16.58 11.45 -12.96
CA GLU A 177 16.59 10.12 -13.57
C GLU A 177 15.30 9.92 -14.37
N PRO A 178 15.31 10.14 -15.70
CA PRO A 178 14.10 10.02 -16.52
C PRO A 178 13.41 8.64 -16.44
N LEU A 179 14.18 7.58 -16.19
CA LEU A 179 13.67 6.21 -16.06
C LEU A 179 12.74 6.01 -14.84
N LYS A 180 12.71 6.97 -13.90
CA LYS A 180 11.79 6.94 -12.75
C LYS A 180 10.40 7.45 -13.07
N ALA A 181 10.22 8.16 -14.19
CA ALA A 181 8.99 8.87 -14.51
C ALA A 181 7.72 8.01 -14.34
N ASP A 182 7.75 6.77 -14.80
CA ASP A 182 6.60 5.87 -14.80
C ASP A 182 6.58 4.90 -13.59
N GLN A 183 7.57 4.99 -12.69
CA GLN A 183 7.61 4.15 -11.50
C GLN A 183 6.59 4.65 -10.47
N PRO A 184 5.89 3.74 -9.76
CA PRO A 184 4.91 4.12 -8.77
C PRO A 184 5.58 4.73 -7.53
N VAL A 185 4.97 5.79 -6.98
CA VAL A 185 5.43 6.41 -5.72
C VAL A 185 4.85 5.74 -4.47
N ILE A 186 3.76 4.97 -4.62
CA ILE A 186 3.08 4.23 -3.55
C ILE A 186 2.90 2.77 -4.00
N PRO A 187 3.97 1.94 -3.97
CA PRO A 187 3.87 0.51 -4.32
C PRO A 187 3.07 -0.27 -3.27
N CYS A 188 2.69 -1.53 -3.55
CA CYS A 188 1.93 -2.36 -2.60
C CYS A 188 2.57 -2.42 -1.19
N LEU A 189 3.90 -2.49 -1.14
CA LEU A 189 4.67 -2.53 0.12
C LEU A 189 4.61 -1.22 0.92
N ALA A 190 4.01 -0.14 0.42
CA ALA A 190 3.74 1.04 1.25
C ALA A 190 2.74 0.72 2.39
N CYS A 191 1.83 -0.22 2.13
CA CYS A 191 0.73 -0.59 3.02
C CYS A 191 0.74 -2.07 3.45
N HIS A 192 1.50 -2.93 2.75
CA HIS A 192 1.51 -4.37 2.98
C HIS A 192 2.84 -4.84 3.55
N SER A 193 2.81 -5.49 4.71
CA SER A 193 3.96 -6.21 5.26
C SER A 193 3.81 -7.70 4.97
N ILE A 194 4.64 -8.23 4.05
CA ILE A 194 4.48 -9.61 3.54
C ILE A 194 4.80 -10.66 4.59
N HIS A 195 5.83 -10.42 5.40
CA HIS A 195 6.28 -11.33 6.46
C HIS A 195 5.56 -11.07 7.79
N GLU A 196 4.52 -10.25 7.83
CA GLU A 196 3.79 -10.07 9.07
C GLU A 196 2.94 -11.32 9.36
N ASP A 197 2.86 -11.67 10.66
CA ASP A 197 2.03 -12.77 11.18
C ASP A 197 0.69 -12.84 10.43
N GLY A 198 0.21 -14.02 10.10
CA GLY A 198 -1.04 -14.13 9.35
C GLY A 198 -1.60 -15.52 9.38
N ILE A 199 -2.81 -15.65 8.84
CA ILE A 199 -3.42 -16.94 8.58
C ILE A 199 -3.51 -17.06 7.05
N PRO A 200 -2.88 -18.07 6.43
CA PRO A 200 -3.05 -18.37 5.03
C PRO A 200 -4.52 -18.48 4.71
N LYS A 201 -4.89 -17.98 3.53
CA LYS A 201 -6.27 -18.08 3.07
C LYS A 201 -6.60 -19.56 2.86
N ALA A 202 -7.27 -20.16 3.82
CA ALA A 202 -7.75 -21.53 3.68
C ALA A 202 -8.88 -21.56 2.63
N GLY A 203 -8.84 -22.54 1.74
CA GLY A 203 -9.99 -22.83 0.88
C GLY A 203 -11.21 -23.17 1.74
N MET A 204 -12.40 -22.84 1.26
CA MET A 204 -13.64 -23.26 1.92
C MET A 204 -13.64 -24.78 2.07
N ARG A 205 -13.76 -25.27 3.31
CA ARG A 205 -14.01 -26.69 3.56
C ARG A 205 -15.51 -26.92 3.39
N TYR A 206 -15.87 -27.83 2.49
CA TYR A 206 -17.27 -28.19 2.21
C TYR A 206 -17.80 -29.30 3.13
N ASP A 207 -17.12 -29.56 4.26
CA ASP A 207 -17.47 -30.60 5.22
C ASP A 207 -18.36 -30.07 6.35
N GLY A 208 -19.49 -29.46 5.97
CA GLY A 208 -20.53 -29.02 6.91
C GLY A 208 -21.29 -27.78 6.42
N ASP A 209 -22.62 -27.83 6.40
CA ASP A 209 -23.51 -26.79 5.87
C ASP A 209 -23.49 -25.48 6.68
N GLN A 210 -22.88 -25.47 7.87
CA GLN A 210 -22.93 -24.34 8.81
C GLN A 210 -21.64 -23.50 8.85
N ASP A 211 -20.47 -24.09 8.63
CA ASP A 211 -19.21 -23.35 8.79
C ASP A 211 -19.00 -22.30 7.68
N VAL A 212 -19.56 -22.54 6.49
CA VAL A 212 -19.45 -21.66 5.31
C VAL A 212 -20.19 -20.33 5.48
N HIS A 213 -21.29 -20.30 6.25
CA HIS A 213 -22.15 -19.12 6.39
C HIS A 213 -21.91 -18.34 7.68
N TYR A 214 -21.31 -18.96 8.69
CA TYR A 214 -21.14 -18.38 10.03
C TYR A 214 -19.69 -18.15 10.45
N THR A 215 -18.70 -18.44 9.59
CA THR A 215 -17.31 -18.04 9.85
C THR A 215 -17.20 -16.51 9.83
N ARG A 216 -17.18 -15.93 11.03
CA ARG A 216 -17.14 -14.48 11.27
C ARG A 216 -15.76 -13.96 11.62
N MET A 217 -14.73 -14.82 11.73
CA MET A 217 -13.38 -14.35 11.98
C MET A 217 -12.85 -13.72 10.70
N PRO A 218 -12.75 -12.39 10.59
CA PRO A 218 -12.05 -11.81 9.48
C PRO A 218 -10.60 -12.24 9.67
N GLY A 219 -10.00 -12.88 8.68
CA GLY A 219 -8.56 -12.82 8.57
C GLY A 219 -8.24 -11.33 8.51
N TYR A 220 -7.78 -10.76 9.63
CA TYR A 220 -7.40 -9.36 9.66
C TYR A 220 -6.35 -9.19 8.58
N SER A 221 -6.71 -8.51 7.50
CA SER A 221 -5.74 -8.09 6.50
C SER A 221 -4.76 -7.20 7.25
N LYS A 222 -3.55 -7.73 7.48
CA LYS A 222 -2.53 -7.05 8.28
C LYS A 222 -1.84 -6.04 7.39
N THR A 223 -2.51 -4.92 7.17
CA THR A 223 -1.87 -3.74 6.60
C THR A 223 -0.95 -3.13 7.63
N GLY A 224 0.19 -2.63 7.18
CA GLY A 224 1.17 -1.94 7.99
C GLY A 224 1.70 -0.72 7.25
N PHE A 225 1.98 0.34 7.98
CA PHE A 225 2.62 1.53 7.45
C PHE A 225 4.13 1.26 7.37
N TYR A 226 4.71 1.37 6.18
CA TYR A 226 6.16 1.43 6.07
C TYR A 226 6.65 2.81 6.48
N ASP A 227 7.49 2.93 7.49
CA ASP A 227 8.12 4.21 7.80
C ASP A 227 9.48 4.30 7.09
N ARG A 228 9.65 5.34 6.28
CA ARG A 228 10.87 5.54 5.49
C ARG A 228 12.10 5.79 6.37
N ASN A 229 11.96 6.52 7.47
CA ASN A 229 13.08 6.92 8.33
C ASN A 229 13.59 5.73 9.14
N GLU A 230 12.66 4.94 9.67
CA GLU A 230 12.93 3.71 10.43
C GLU A 230 13.19 2.50 9.53
N ARG A 231 12.91 2.61 8.23
CA ARG A 231 13.01 1.55 7.21
C ARG A 231 12.32 0.26 7.62
N ARG A 232 11.16 0.38 8.27
CA ARG A 232 10.44 -0.76 8.84
C ARG A 232 8.94 -0.59 8.79
N PHE A 233 8.24 -1.71 8.92
CA PHE A 233 6.79 -1.74 8.98
C PHE A 233 6.28 -1.57 10.41
N PHE A 234 5.19 -0.83 10.54
CA PHE A 234 4.40 -0.72 11.75
C PHE A 234 2.98 -1.22 11.47
N ASN A 235 2.54 -2.25 12.18
CA ASN A 235 1.20 -2.77 11.97
C ASN A 235 0.14 -1.70 12.29
N ALA A 236 -0.87 -1.59 11.43
CA ALA A 236 -1.93 -0.59 11.59
C ALA A 236 -2.67 -0.67 12.94
N ARG A 237 -2.75 -1.86 13.57
CA ARG A 237 -3.37 -2.06 14.89
C ARG A 237 -2.61 -1.40 16.03
N TYR A 238 -1.29 -1.22 15.87
CA TYR A 238 -0.42 -0.61 16.86
C TYR A 238 -0.19 0.88 16.61
N LEU A 239 -0.60 1.39 15.44
CA LEU A 239 -0.65 2.83 15.22
C LEU A 239 -1.66 3.46 16.19
N PRO A 240 -1.34 4.63 16.75
CA PRO A 240 -2.23 5.33 17.67
C PRO A 240 -3.52 5.72 16.96
N LYS A 241 -4.65 5.65 17.67
CA LYS A 241 -5.90 6.24 17.20
C LYS A 241 -5.73 7.77 17.23
N PRO A 242 -5.86 8.48 16.09
CA PRO A 242 -5.66 9.92 16.08
C PRO A 242 -6.74 10.61 16.90
N VAL A 243 -6.34 11.64 17.64
CA VAL A 243 -7.26 12.58 18.30
C VAL A 243 -7.49 13.72 17.31
N MET A 244 -8.73 13.85 16.85
CA MET A 244 -9.14 14.82 15.82
C MET A 244 -10.12 15.82 16.41
N TRP A 245 -10.09 17.05 15.89
CA TRP A 245 -10.90 18.16 16.39
C TRP A 245 -11.71 18.82 15.26
N ASP A 246 -12.87 19.34 15.63
CA ASP A 246 -13.73 20.20 14.82
C ASP A 246 -13.96 21.48 15.63
N GLY A 247 -13.09 22.47 15.40
CA GLY A 247 -12.94 23.62 16.29
C GLY A 247 -12.47 23.16 17.67
N ASP A 248 -13.26 23.44 18.71
CA ASP A 248 -12.98 23.04 20.10
C ASP A 248 -13.56 21.66 20.46
N ARG A 249 -14.29 21.02 19.54
CA ARG A 249 -14.97 19.75 19.81
C ARG A 249 -14.11 18.57 19.37
N GLN A 250 -13.86 17.62 20.26
CA GLN A 250 -13.22 16.37 19.89
C GLN A 250 -14.18 15.50 19.08
N LEU A 251 -13.69 14.94 17.97
CA LEU A 251 -14.44 14.07 17.07
C LEU A 251 -14.37 12.60 17.50
N GLU A 252 -15.45 11.87 17.23
CA GLU A 252 -15.39 10.41 17.22
C GLU A 252 -14.72 9.91 15.93
N VAL A 253 -13.59 9.24 16.08
CA VAL A 253 -12.86 8.58 14.99
C VAL A 253 -13.15 7.08 15.00
N SER A 254 -13.22 6.46 13.83
CA SER A 254 -13.46 5.01 13.71
C SER A 254 -12.43 4.17 14.46
N ASP A 255 -12.88 3.04 15.02
CA ASP A 255 -11.99 2.05 15.64
C ASP A 255 -11.27 1.15 14.61
N ASP A 256 -11.64 1.24 13.33
CA ASP A 256 -10.99 0.50 12.25
C ASP A 256 -9.48 0.83 12.18
N PRO A 257 -8.59 -0.11 12.49
CA PRO A 257 -7.16 0.15 12.50
C PRO A 257 -6.62 0.56 11.12
N ARG A 258 -7.28 0.17 10.04
CA ARG A 258 -6.84 0.52 8.67
C ARG A 258 -6.91 2.02 8.41
N MET A 259 -7.87 2.72 9.02
CA MET A 259 -7.99 4.18 8.94
C MET A 259 -6.73 4.87 9.50
N ARG A 260 -6.11 4.30 10.54
CA ARG A 260 -4.90 4.84 11.16
C ARG A 260 -3.70 4.85 10.21
N MET A 261 -3.65 3.89 9.29
CA MET A 261 -2.67 3.86 8.19
C MET A 261 -2.98 4.92 7.14
N CYS A 262 -4.25 5.05 6.72
CA CYS A 262 -4.66 6.04 5.72
C CYS A 262 -4.31 7.47 6.15
N ILE A 263 -4.53 7.81 7.42
CA ILE A 263 -4.26 9.15 7.99
C ILE A 263 -2.77 9.44 8.08
N GLN A 264 -1.86 8.46 7.91
CA GLN A 264 -0.43 8.77 7.79
C GLN A 264 -0.11 9.58 6.54
N CYS A 265 -0.95 9.48 5.51
CA CYS A 265 -0.83 10.23 4.25
C CYS A 265 -1.92 11.31 4.13
N HIS A 266 -3.18 10.96 4.44
CA HIS A 266 -4.33 11.87 4.42
C HIS A 266 -4.50 12.53 5.79
N ALA A 267 -3.50 13.32 6.18
CA ALA A 267 -3.36 13.85 7.53
C ALA A 267 -3.90 15.28 7.68
N PRO A 268 -4.38 15.65 8.88
CA PRO A 268 -4.68 17.04 9.20
C PRO A 268 -3.39 17.85 9.40
N ASP A 269 -3.58 19.13 9.67
CA ASP A 269 -2.53 19.99 10.20
C ASP A 269 -2.03 19.55 11.59
N VAL A 270 -1.03 20.27 12.09
CA VAL A 270 -0.38 20.00 13.39
C VAL A 270 -1.31 20.17 14.60
N TRP A 271 -2.46 20.81 14.43
CA TRP A 271 -3.48 20.98 15.47
C TRP A 271 -4.54 19.87 15.44
N HIS A 272 -4.40 18.95 14.50
CA HIS A 272 -5.31 17.84 14.25
C HIS A 272 -6.75 18.31 13.97
N GLN A 273 -6.89 19.44 13.29
CA GLN A 273 -8.20 19.94 12.86
C GLN A 273 -8.67 19.17 11.63
N ALA A 274 -9.84 18.54 11.72
CA ALA A 274 -10.40 17.78 10.62
C ALA A 274 -10.68 18.66 9.40
N GLY A 275 -10.47 18.11 8.21
CA GLY A 275 -10.64 18.81 6.93
C GLY A 275 -9.58 19.88 6.61
N THR A 276 -8.51 19.96 7.39
CA THR A 276 -7.32 20.74 7.05
C THR A 276 -6.34 19.92 6.23
N MET A 277 -5.48 20.58 5.45
CA MET A 277 -4.48 19.92 4.60
C MET A 277 -5.12 18.86 3.68
N ASP A 278 -4.67 17.60 3.75
CA ASP A 278 -5.25 16.48 3.00
C ASP A 278 -6.12 15.57 3.87
N ASP A 279 -6.50 16.02 5.08
CA ASP A 279 -7.39 15.25 5.94
C ASP A 279 -8.76 15.09 5.31
N ARG A 280 -9.26 13.86 5.40
CA ARG A 280 -10.59 13.45 4.94
C ARG A 280 -11.38 12.77 6.05
N THR A 281 -11.02 13.01 7.31
CA THR A 281 -11.68 12.39 8.46
C THR A 281 -13.16 12.79 8.46
N PRO A 282 -14.09 11.81 8.40
CA PRO A 282 -15.50 12.14 8.35
C PRO A 282 -15.97 12.89 9.59
N THR A 283 -16.75 13.95 9.39
CA THR A 283 -17.42 14.72 10.44
C THR A 283 -18.92 14.84 10.15
N GLY A 284 -19.65 15.54 11.02
CA GLY A 284 -21.07 15.81 10.80
C GLY A 284 -21.90 14.53 10.77
N VAL A 285 -22.63 14.29 9.67
CA VAL A 285 -23.51 13.12 9.54
C VAL A 285 -22.77 11.80 9.31
N HIS A 286 -21.47 11.85 9.02
CA HIS A 286 -20.61 10.69 8.78
C HIS A 286 -19.55 10.48 9.88
N GLU A 287 -19.60 11.26 10.96
CA GLU A 287 -18.67 11.12 12.09
C GLU A 287 -18.62 9.68 12.62
N GLY A 288 -17.42 9.21 12.99
CA GLY A 288 -17.17 7.84 13.44
C GLY A 288 -17.02 6.77 12.34
N LEU A 289 -17.35 7.08 11.09
CA LEU A 289 -17.19 6.13 9.98
C LEU A 289 -15.72 5.95 9.58
N SER A 290 -15.35 4.71 9.22
CA SER A 290 -14.04 4.40 8.62
C SER A 290 -14.01 4.91 7.18
N CYS A 291 -12.82 5.26 6.68
CA CYS A 291 -12.62 5.54 5.24
C CYS A 291 -13.17 4.43 4.35
N LEU A 292 -13.06 3.17 4.81
CA LEU A 292 -13.51 1.98 4.07
C LEU A 292 -15.04 1.74 4.11
N ALA A 293 -15.79 2.56 4.86
CA ALA A 293 -17.24 2.60 4.74
C ALA A 293 -17.67 3.18 3.38
N CYS A 294 -16.85 4.09 2.84
CA CYS A 294 -17.13 4.76 1.57
C CYS A 294 -16.15 4.35 0.47
N HIS A 295 -14.87 4.12 0.79
CA HIS A 295 -13.84 3.89 -0.20
C HIS A 295 -13.52 2.40 -0.36
N SER A 296 -13.43 1.97 -1.61
CA SER A 296 -12.98 0.62 -1.97
C SER A 296 -11.52 0.43 -1.60
N THR A 297 -11.16 -0.80 -1.21
CA THR A 297 -9.77 -1.17 -0.94
C THR A 297 -8.91 -1.03 -2.19
N HIS A 298 -7.65 -0.61 -2.01
CA HIS A 298 -6.60 -0.44 -3.04
C HIS A 298 -6.81 0.69 -4.07
N SER A 299 -8.03 0.88 -4.60
CA SER A 299 -8.32 1.97 -5.55
C SER A 299 -8.61 3.31 -4.89
N ASN A 300 -9.01 3.29 -3.61
CA ASN A 300 -9.56 4.44 -2.90
C ASN A 300 -10.81 5.03 -3.58
N SER A 301 -11.50 4.25 -4.42
CA SER A 301 -12.68 4.71 -5.15
C SER A 301 -13.92 4.69 -4.26
N ALA A 302 -14.64 5.82 -4.20
CA ALA A 302 -15.95 5.91 -3.55
C ALA A 302 -17.13 5.69 -4.53
N VAL A 303 -16.85 5.22 -5.75
CA VAL A 303 -17.90 4.98 -6.75
C VAL A 303 -18.91 3.98 -6.18
N ASN A 304 -20.20 4.34 -6.24
CA ASN A 304 -21.34 3.57 -5.71
C ASN A 304 -21.34 3.33 -4.19
N ALA A 305 -20.50 4.00 -3.42
CA ALA A 305 -20.46 3.82 -1.97
C ALA A 305 -21.80 4.14 -1.30
N CYS A 306 -22.38 5.27 -1.70
CA CYS A 306 -23.57 5.84 -1.07
C CYS A 306 -24.79 4.92 -1.16
N VAL A 307 -24.91 4.08 -2.20
CA VAL A 307 -26.07 3.19 -2.36
C VAL A 307 -26.09 2.02 -1.39
N SER A 308 -24.96 1.74 -0.72
CA SER A 308 -24.87 0.70 0.31
C SER A 308 -25.65 1.08 1.58
N CYS A 309 -25.90 2.38 1.78
CA CYS A 309 -26.55 2.94 2.95
C CYS A 309 -27.80 3.74 2.57
N HIS A 310 -27.71 4.59 1.54
CA HIS A 310 -28.79 5.49 1.14
C HIS A 310 -29.66 4.94 0.00
N PRO A 311 -30.98 5.18 0.07
CA PRO A 311 -31.66 6.03 1.06
C PRO A 311 -32.01 5.35 2.40
N GLY A 312 -31.71 4.05 2.56
CA GLY A 312 -32.19 3.22 3.67
C GLY A 312 -31.81 3.68 5.07
N THR A 313 -30.64 4.30 5.26
CA THR A 313 -30.15 4.79 6.57
C THR A 313 -30.18 6.31 6.70
N SER A 314 -30.93 7.02 5.86
CA SER A 314 -31.07 8.48 5.96
C SER A 314 -31.92 8.88 7.18
N ASN A 315 -31.32 9.63 8.12
CA ASN A 315 -32.03 10.09 9.33
C ASN A 315 -33.20 11.06 9.07
N CYS A 316 -33.26 11.69 7.89
CA CYS A 316 -34.28 12.68 7.53
C CYS A 316 -35.37 12.15 6.57
N GLY A 317 -35.30 10.87 6.16
CA GLY A 317 -36.28 10.27 5.22
C GLY A 317 -36.23 10.82 3.79
N LEU A 318 -35.24 11.67 3.47
CA LEU A 318 -35.02 12.21 2.13
C LEU A 318 -33.95 11.40 1.38
N ASP A 319 -34.00 11.46 0.05
CA ASP A 319 -32.92 10.94 -0.78
C ASP A 319 -31.73 11.90 -0.77
N VAL A 320 -30.83 11.68 0.19
CA VAL A 320 -29.64 12.53 0.38
C VAL A 320 -28.69 12.51 -0.83
N ARG A 321 -28.82 11.52 -1.72
CA ARG A 321 -27.99 11.40 -2.93
C ARG A 321 -28.28 12.51 -3.95
N THR A 322 -29.44 13.16 -3.87
CA THR A 322 -29.82 14.26 -4.75
C THR A 322 -29.61 15.63 -4.10
N MET A 323 -29.13 15.66 -2.85
CA MET A 323 -28.89 16.92 -2.13
C MET A 323 -27.66 17.65 -2.67
N ASN A 324 -27.59 18.95 -2.40
CA ASN A 324 -26.46 19.78 -2.76
C ASN A 324 -25.22 19.37 -1.93
N THR A 325 -24.48 18.37 -2.42
CA THR A 325 -23.23 17.87 -1.83
C THR A 325 -22.23 17.55 -2.93
N THR A 326 -20.95 17.41 -2.58
CA THR A 326 -19.89 17.02 -3.53
C THR A 326 -20.09 15.64 -4.17
N TYR A 327 -21.00 14.82 -3.62
CA TYR A 327 -21.41 13.57 -4.26
C TYR A 327 -22.25 13.82 -5.53
N ALA A 328 -23.27 14.69 -5.44
CA ALA A 328 -24.16 14.98 -6.55
C ALA A 328 -23.59 16.05 -7.49
N PHE A 329 -22.91 17.04 -6.94
CA PHE A 329 -22.36 18.19 -7.67
C PHE A 329 -20.92 18.42 -7.24
N LYS A 330 -19.95 18.13 -8.13
CA LYS A 330 -18.51 18.21 -7.83
C LYS A 330 -18.09 19.53 -7.18
N ASP A 331 -18.68 20.65 -7.61
CA ASP A 331 -18.32 22.00 -7.16
C ASP A 331 -19.22 22.50 -6.02
N SER A 332 -19.98 21.60 -5.38
CA SER A 332 -20.81 21.95 -4.22
C SER A 332 -19.93 22.45 -3.07
N PRO A 333 -20.37 23.49 -2.33
CA PRO A 333 -19.68 23.92 -1.12
C PRO A 333 -19.79 22.88 0.02
N ASN A 334 -20.71 21.93 -0.09
CA ASN A 334 -21.00 20.96 0.96
C ASN A 334 -20.22 19.66 0.70
N ASN A 335 -19.00 19.59 1.23
CA ASN A 335 -18.13 18.43 1.10
C ASN A 335 -18.70 17.20 1.82
N ILE A 336 -18.82 16.09 1.11
CA ILE A 336 -19.40 14.84 1.63
C ILE A 336 -18.69 14.28 2.87
N HIS A 337 -17.40 14.59 3.05
CA HIS A 337 -16.64 14.19 4.24
C HIS A 337 -17.08 14.97 5.48
N PHE A 338 -17.50 16.23 5.32
CA PHE A 338 -17.71 17.16 6.44
C PHE A 338 -19.15 17.64 6.57
N VAL A 339 -20.05 17.13 5.71
CA VAL A 339 -21.42 17.60 5.62
C VAL A 339 -22.19 17.32 6.92
N SER A 340 -22.92 18.33 7.36
CA SER A 340 -23.82 18.30 8.50
C SER A 340 -25.26 18.47 8.05
N CYS A 341 -26.21 18.24 8.96
CA CYS A 341 -27.62 18.49 8.69
C CYS A 341 -27.87 19.96 8.30
N ALA A 342 -27.14 20.91 8.90
CA ALA A 342 -27.33 22.35 8.68
C ALA A 342 -27.02 22.76 7.24
N ASP A 343 -26.07 22.09 6.59
CA ASP A 343 -25.59 22.38 5.24
C ASP A 343 -26.63 22.06 4.16
N CYS A 344 -27.57 21.18 4.47
CA CYS A 344 -28.65 20.75 3.58
C CYS A 344 -30.03 21.29 3.99
N HIS A 345 -30.13 21.98 5.14
CA HIS A 345 -31.39 22.40 5.74
C HIS A 345 -31.39 23.87 6.19
N ASP A 346 -30.72 24.76 5.45
CA ASP A 346 -30.69 26.21 5.71
C ASP A 346 -30.32 26.57 7.17
N GLY A 347 -29.39 25.82 7.78
CA GLY A 347 -28.98 26.02 9.16
C GLY A 347 -29.87 25.35 10.23
N VAL A 348 -30.95 24.67 9.84
CA VAL A 348 -31.92 24.06 10.75
C VAL A 348 -31.62 22.56 10.93
N ARG A 349 -31.37 22.10 12.16
CA ARG A 349 -31.22 20.67 12.45
C ARG A 349 -32.60 19.97 12.44
N PRO A 350 -32.80 18.84 11.74
CA PRO A 350 -34.09 18.15 11.63
C PRO A 350 -34.76 17.76 12.96
N GLU A 351 -34.03 17.66 14.06
CA GLU A 351 -34.60 17.50 15.40
C GLU A 351 -35.62 18.61 15.74
N THR A 352 -35.40 19.82 15.20
CA THR A 352 -36.35 20.95 15.30
C THR A 352 -37.48 20.91 14.27
N LEU A 353 -37.36 20.12 13.21
CA LEU A 353 -38.35 19.95 12.13
C LEU A 353 -39.29 18.76 12.37
N LEU A 354 -38.84 17.72 13.08
CA LEU A 354 -39.66 16.55 13.41
C LEU A 354 -40.80 16.86 14.40
N HIS A 355 -40.79 18.02 15.05
CA HIS A 355 -41.89 18.50 15.90
C HIS A 355 -42.83 19.50 15.22
N ASN A 356 -42.56 19.92 13.98
CA ASN A 356 -43.44 20.78 13.21
C ASN A 356 -43.96 20.05 11.97
N THR A 357 -44.93 19.16 12.21
CA THR A 357 -45.86 18.69 11.19
C THR A 357 -46.75 19.83 10.70
N ALA A 358 -46.20 20.68 9.83
CA ALA A 358 -46.98 21.53 8.96
C ALA A 358 -46.46 21.38 7.54
N ILE A 359 -47.10 20.50 6.78
CA ILE A 359 -46.92 20.30 5.34
C ILE A 359 -47.06 21.66 4.64
N PRO A 360 -46.02 22.22 4.00
CA PRO A 360 -46.20 23.36 3.12
C PRO A 360 -46.82 22.86 1.82
N GLN A 361 -47.99 23.39 1.50
CA GLN A 361 -48.68 23.20 0.24
C GLN A 361 -47.75 23.52 -0.94
N ILE A 362 -47.55 22.52 -1.81
CA ILE A 362 -46.94 22.69 -3.14
C ILE A 362 -47.81 23.68 -3.92
N LYS A 363 -47.25 24.83 -4.31
CA LYS A 363 -47.86 25.68 -5.32
C LYS A 363 -47.44 25.17 -6.70
N ASN A 364 -48.45 24.94 -7.54
CA ASN A 364 -48.36 24.59 -8.96
C ASN A 364 -47.46 25.54 -9.75
#